data_AF-A0AAI8QGJ9-F1
#
_entry.id   AF-A0AAI8QGJ9-F1
#
_cell.length_a   1.000
_cell.length_b   1.000
_cell.length_c   1.000
_cell.angle_alpha   90.00
_cell.angle_beta   90.00
_cell.angle_gamma   90.00
#
_symmetry.space_group_name_H-M   'P 1'
#
loop_
_entity.id
_entity.type
_entity.pdbx_description
1 polymer ?
#
loop_
_entity_poly.entity_id
_entity_poly.type
_entity_poly.pdbx_seq_one_letter_code
_entity_poly.pdbx_strand_id
1 'polypeptide(L)'
;MNKLWKIAGFTPFVLVAFINAFVDLGHKITIQNTLYKVYDGSELTLLTSIINALILLPFILLFTPSGFLADKFPKNIVMRVSAWFSVGIVSFITLCYFMGWFWLAFIATLLMAVQSAIYSPAKYGFIKDLAGKDMLAWGNGAMQATAIVAILAGMSVFSLFF
;
A
#
# COMPACT_ATOMS: atom_id res chain seq x y z
N MET A 1 -18.91 9.14 16.51
CA MET A 1 -17.85 9.66 15.61
C MET A 1 -16.82 10.54 16.35
N ASN A 2 -17.19 11.61 17.05
CA ASN A 2 -16.23 12.53 17.72
C ASN A 2 -15.32 11.89 18.80
N LYS A 3 -15.71 10.77 19.41
CA LYS A 3 -14.87 10.09 20.41
C LYS A 3 -13.65 9.39 19.80
N LEU A 4 -13.73 8.98 18.53
CA LEU A 4 -12.71 8.18 17.87
C LEU A 4 -11.49 9.03 17.47
N TRP A 5 -11.73 10.21 16.92
CA TRP A 5 -10.71 11.22 16.61
C TRP A 5 -10.04 11.84 17.85
N LYS A 6 -10.64 11.68 19.04
CA LYS A 6 -10.05 12.10 20.32
C LYS A 6 -9.08 11.07 20.90
N ILE A 7 -9.03 9.85 20.35
CA ILE A 7 -8.06 8.83 20.78
C ILE A 7 -6.67 9.29 20.33
N ALA A 8 -5.76 9.44 21.30
CA ALA A 8 -4.38 9.78 21.02
C ALA A 8 -3.75 8.74 20.10
N GLY A 9 -3.31 9.17 18.91
CA GLY A 9 -2.70 8.30 17.91
C GLY A 9 -3.62 7.85 16.76
N PHE A 10 -4.94 8.07 16.84
CA PHE A 10 -5.85 7.65 15.76
C PHE A 10 -5.70 8.49 14.49
N THR A 11 -5.66 9.82 14.63
CA THR A 11 -5.44 10.73 13.50
C THR A 11 -4.13 10.45 12.75
N PRO A 12 -2.95 10.37 13.40
CA PRO A 12 -1.72 10.06 12.68
C PRO A 12 -1.74 8.66 12.06
N PHE A 13 -2.39 7.68 12.69
CA PHE A 13 -2.57 6.35 12.11
C PHE A 13 -3.36 6.39 10.79
N VAL A 14 -4.49 7.12 10.76
CA VAL A 14 -5.29 7.30 9.54
C VAL A 14 -4.50 8.03 8.46
N LEU A 15 -3.74 9.07 8.84
CA LEU A 15 -2.94 9.86 7.91
C LEU A 15 -1.81 9.02 7.26
N VAL A 16 -1.12 8.19 8.04
CA VAL A 16 -0.13 7.24 7.51
C VAL A 16 -0.79 6.22 6.58
N ALA A 17 -1.99 5.74 6.91
CA ALA A 17 -2.73 4.83 6.03
C ALA A 17 -3.13 5.48 4.71
N PHE A 18 -3.52 6.76 4.74
CA PHE A 18 -3.79 7.55 3.54
C PHE A 18 -2.55 7.65 2.66
N ILE A 19 -1.41 8.09 3.22
CA ILE A 19 -0.15 8.27 2.47
C ILE A 19 0.27 6.95 1.84
N ASN A 20 0.25 5.85 2.60
CA ASN A 20 0.64 4.54 2.09
C ASN A 20 -0.27 4.10 0.92
N ALA A 21 -1.60 4.22 1.07
CA ALA A 21 -2.54 3.84 0.02
C ALA A 21 -2.39 4.72 -1.24
N PHE A 22 -2.18 6.03 -1.04
CA PHE A 22 -2.00 6.99 -2.13
C PHE A 22 -0.73 6.70 -2.94
N VAL A 23 0.40 6.44 -2.27
CA VAL A 23 1.68 6.15 -2.92
C VAL A 23 1.69 4.78 -3.60
N ASP A 24 1.12 3.76 -2.95
CA ASP A 24 0.98 2.41 -3.52
C ASP A 24 0.15 2.43 -4.80
N LEU A 25 -0.96 3.17 -4.81
CA LEU A 25 -1.76 3.31 -6.02
C LEU A 25 -1.06 4.15 -7.08
N GLY A 26 -0.40 5.24 -6.68
CA GLY A 26 0.35 6.09 -7.60
C GLY A 26 1.37 5.32 -8.43
N HIS A 27 2.20 4.51 -7.77
CA HIS A 27 3.14 3.62 -8.42
C HIS A 27 2.46 2.69 -9.45
N LYS A 28 1.36 2.03 -9.05
CA LYS A 28 0.63 1.08 -9.91
C LYS A 28 0.06 1.77 -11.15
N ILE A 29 -0.50 2.97 -10.99
CA ILE A 29 -1.05 3.76 -12.09
C ILE A 29 0.06 4.22 -13.02
N THR A 30 1.17 4.75 -12.49
CA THR A 30 2.31 5.20 -13.30
C THR A 30 2.90 4.07 -14.14
N ILE A 31 3.08 2.88 -13.56
CA ILE A 31 3.57 1.72 -14.32
C ILE A 31 2.57 1.26 -15.38
N GLN A 32 1.28 1.19 -15.06
CA GLN A 32 0.25 0.80 -16.05
C GLN A 32 0.19 1.80 -17.19
N ASN A 33 0.16 3.10 -16.90
CA ASN A 33 0.15 4.13 -17.93
C ASN A 33 1.42 4.11 -18.79
N THR A 34 2.57 3.78 -18.19
CA THR A 34 3.82 3.60 -18.95
C THR A 34 3.69 2.42 -19.90
N LEU A 35 3.14 1.28 -19.46
CA LEU A 35 2.90 0.14 -20.34
C LEU A 35 1.97 0.50 -21.50
N TYR A 36 0.86 1.17 -21.21
CA TYR A 36 -0.11 1.60 -22.23
C TYR A 36 0.47 2.59 -23.25
N LYS A 37 1.51 3.37 -22.90
CA LYS A 37 2.17 4.30 -23.84
C LYS A 37 3.29 3.64 -24.66
N VAL A 38 3.90 2.56 -24.16
CA VAL A 38 5.12 1.98 -24.75
C VAL A 38 4.86 0.68 -25.50
N TYR A 39 3.86 -0.10 -25.08
CA TYR A 39 3.57 -1.43 -25.63
C TYR A 39 2.15 -1.50 -26.17
N ASP A 40 1.97 -2.28 -27.24
CA ASP A 40 0.68 -2.53 -27.88
C ASP A 40 0.39 -4.03 -28.04
N GLY A 41 -0.88 -4.37 -28.24
CA GLY A 41 -1.31 -5.73 -28.60
C GLY A 41 -1.08 -6.78 -27.51
N SER A 42 -0.46 -7.90 -27.89
CA SER A 42 -0.26 -9.06 -27.01
C SER A 42 0.76 -8.80 -25.90
N GLU A 43 1.81 -8.02 -26.16
CA GLU A 43 2.85 -7.71 -25.17
C GLU A 43 2.31 -6.87 -24.01
N LEU A 44 1.49 -5.85 -24.32
CA LEU A 44 0.79 -5.05 -23.32
C LEU A 44 -0.09 -5.92 -22.41
N THR A 45 -0.84 -6.84 -23.02
CA THR A 45 -1.74 -7.76 -22.29
C THR A 45 -0.95 -8.69 -21.37
N LEU A 46 0.19 -9.19 -21.83
CA LEU A 46 1.07 -10.06 -21.05
C LEU A 46 1.70 -9.30 -19.88
N LEU A 47 2.30 -8.13 -20.12
CA LEU A 47 2.96 -7.34 -19.08
C LEU A 47 1.98 -6.82 -18.03
N THR A 48 0.78 -6.43 -18.44
CA THR A 48 -0.30 -6.04 -17.51
C THR A 48 -0.71 -7.21 -16.62
N SER A 49 -0.85 -8.41 -17.20
CA SER A 49 -1.13 -9.63 -16.45
C SER A 49 -0.02 -9.95 -15.45
N ILE A 50 1.25 -9.79 -15.85
CA ILE A 50 2.40 -10.01 -14.98
C ILE A 50 2.40 -9.01 -13.81
N ILE A 51 2.16 -7.71 -14.04
CA ILE A 51 2.05 -6.74 -12.93
C ILE A 51 0.95 -7.12 -11.94
N ASN A 52 -0.23 -7.49 -12.44
CA ASN A 52 -1.33 -7.89 -11.57
C ASN A 52 -0.94 -9.13 -10.74
N ALA A 53 -0.21 -10.07 -11.34
CA ALA A 53 0.35 -11.22 -10.63
C ALA A 53 1.42 -10.79 -9.60
N LEU A 54 2.36 -9.89 -9.93
CA LEU A 54 3.37 -9.38 -9.01
C LEU A 54 2.76 -8.66 -7.80
N ILE A 55 1.61 -8.00 -8.00
CA ILE A 55 0.87 -7.36 -6.91
C ILE A 55 0.18 -8.42 -6.04
N LEU A 56 -0.46 -9.41 -6.65
CA LEU A 56 -1.28 -10.40 -5.92
C LEU A 56 -0.46 -11.49 -5.23
N LEU A 57 0.60 -11.97 -5.89
CA LEU A 57 1.40 -13.11 -5.44
C LEU A 57 1.92 -12.96 -4.00
N PRO A 58 2.53 -11.82 -3.60
CA PRO A 58 3.01 -11.66 -2.24
C PRO A 58 1.90 -11.73 -1.18
N PHE A 59 0.70 -11.22 -1.47
CA PHE A 59 -0.41 -11.30 -0.53
C PHE A 59 -0.87 -12.74 -0.32
N ILE A 60 -0.81 -13.59 -1.35
CA ILE A 60 -1.15 -15.01 -1.25
C ILE A 60 -0.04 -15.78 -0.54
N LEU A 61 1.20 -15.66 -1.02
CA LEU A 61 2.34 -16.45 -0.54
C LEU A 61 2.75 -16.08 0.89
N LEU A 62 2.66 -14.80 1.24
CA LEU A 62 3.04 -14.29 2.56
C LEU A 62 1.87 -14.16 3.53
N PHE A 63 0.68 -14.70 3.22
CA PHE A 63 -0.48 -14.65 4.11
C PHE A 63 -0.17 -15.23 5.50
N THR A 64 0.35 -16.47 5.58
CA THR A 64 0.69 -17.10 6.86
C THR A 64 1.86 -16.41 7.59
N PRO A 65 3.00 -16.11 6.92
CA PRO A 65 4.10 -15.38 7.55
C PRO A 65 3.71 -13.99 8.07
N SER A 66 2.91 -13.24 7.30
CA SER A 66 2.49 -11.88 7.70
C SER A 66 1.55 -11.91 8.90
N GLY A 67 0.59 -12.84 8.93
CA GLY A 67 -0.26 -13.06 10.10
C GLY A 67 0.54 -13.44 11.34
N PHE A 68 1.46 -14.41 11.21
CA PHE A 68 2.35 -14.81 12.31
C PHE A 68 3.19 -13.65 12.84
N LEU A 69 3.76 -12.82 11.97
CA LEU A 69 4.52 -11.63 12.38
C LEU A 69 3.65 -10.63 13.14
N ALA A 70 2.43 -10.37 12.67
CA ALA A 70 1.49 -9.45 13.32
C ALA A 70 0.99 -9.96 14.68
N ASP A 71 0.85 -11.27 14.84
CA ASP A 71 0.39 -11.88 16.09
C ASP A 71 1.53 -12.00 17.12
N LYS A 72 2.72 -12.41 16.68
CA LYS A 72 3.87 -12.65 17.56
C LYS A 72 4.53 -11.37 18.07
N PHE A 73 4.62 -10.33 17.23
CA PHE A 73 5.31 -9.09 17.58
C PHE A 73 4.33 -7.95 17.90
N PRO A 74 4.78 -6.92 18.66
CA PRO A 74 3.98 -5.71 18.87
C PRO A 74 3.64 -5.03 17.53
N LYS A 75 2.34 -4.80 17.30
CA LYS A 75 1.80 -4.34 16.01
C LYS A 75 2.41 -3.00 15.60
N ASN A 76 2.64 -2.11 16.57
CA ASN A 76 3.31 -0.83 16.37
C ASN A 76 4.73 -0.97 15.82
N ILE A 77 5.51 -1.96 16.26
CA ILE A 77 6.87 -2.20 15.78
C ILE A 77 6.83 -2.73 14.35
N VAL A 78 5.99 -3.74 14.08
CA VAL A 78 5.83 -4.32 12.73
C VAL A 78 5.42 -3.24 11.73
N MET A 79 4.46 -2.39 12.11
CA MET A 79 4.03 -1.26 11.29
C MET A 79 5.13 -0.24 11.06
N ARG A 80 5.90 0.12 12.09
CA ARG A 80 6.98 1.11 11.97
C ARG A 80 8.12 0.62 11.08
N VAL A 81 8.54 -0.65 11.24
CA VAL A 81 9.56 -1.27 10.40
C VAL A 81 9.07 -1.37 8.96
N SER A 82 7.83 -1.80 8.74
CA SER A 82 7.22 -1.86 7.41
C SER A 82 7.14 -0.49 6.76
N ALA A 83 6.81 0.56 7.51
CA ALA A 83 6.78 1.93 7.01
C ALA A 83 8.17 2.43 6.59
N TRP A 84 9.22 2.15 7.37
CA TRP A 84 10.60 2.48 6.97
C TRP A 84 11.03 1.74 5.70
N PHE A 85 10.68 0.46 5.60
CA PHE A 85 10.95 -0.33 4.40
C PHE A 85 10.17 0.22 3.19
N SER A 86 8.92 0.65 3.40
CA SER A 86 8.10 1.30 2.37
C SER A 86 8.77 2.56 1.83
N VAL A 87 9.26 3.44 2.72
CA VAL A 87 9.98 4.66 2.31
C VAL A 87 11.22 4.34 1.47
N GLY A 88 11.98 3.31 1.86
CA GLY A 88 13.14 2.85 1.09
C GLY A 88 12.76 2.35 -0.32
N ILE A 89 11.73 1.50 -0.41
CA ILE A 89 11.23 0.98 -1.70
C ILE A 89 10.70 2.11 -2.59
N VAL A 90 9.88 3.00 -2.03
CA VAL A 90 9.31 4.13 -2.78
C VAL A 90 10.42 5.04 -3.28
N SER A 91 11.40 5.37 -2.44
CA SER A 91 12.55 6.19 -2.87
C SER A 91 13.34 5.53 -4.00
N PHE A 92 13.54 4.21 -3.92
CA PHE A 92 14.19 3.44 -4.97
C PHE A 92 13.38 3.43 -6.29
N ILE A 93 12.07 3.22 -6.21
CA ILE A 93 11.15 3.28 -7.35
C ILE A 93 11.18 4.67 -8.00
N THR A 94 11.10 5.72 -7.19
CA THR A 94 11.15 7.10 -7.67
C THR A 94 12.47 7.37 -8.39
N LEU A 95 13.60 6.88 -7.87
CA LEU A 95 14.89 6.99 -8.55
C LEU A 95 14.89 6.23 -9.88
N CYS A 96 14.32 5.03 -9.95
CA CYS A 96 14.19 4.28 -11.19
C CYS A 96 13.39 5.06 -12.25
N TYR A 97 12.33 5.77 -11.85
CA TYR A 97 11.58 6.63 -12.76
C TYR A 97 12.41 7.81 -13.28
N PHE A 98 13.17 8.48 -12.42
CA PHE A 98 14.06 9.57 -12.85
C PHE A 98 15.16 9.10 -13.81
N MET A 99 15.67 7.88 -13.63
CA MET A 99 16.72 7.30 -14.49
C MET A 99 16.18 6.58 -15.73
N GLY A 100 14.85 6.48 -15.88
CA GLY A 100 14.22 5.75 -16.98
C GLY A 100 14.34 4.22 -16.89
N TRP A 101 14.65 3.66 -15.72
CA TRP A 101 14.86 2.22 -15.51
C TRP A 101 13.54 1.47 -15.29
N PHE A 102 12.75 1.34 -16.35
CA PHE A 102 11.42 0.73 -16.30
C PHE A 102 11.42 -0.67 -15.68
N TRP A 103 12.30 -1.57 -16.12
CA TRP A 103 12.33 -2.96 -15.63
C TRP A 103 12.67 -3.07 -14.14
N LEU A 104 13.50 -2.17 -13.61
CA LEU A 104 13.80 -2.13 -12.18
C LEU A 104 12.58 -1.67 -11.37
N ALA A 105 11.86 -0.63 -11.84
CA ALA A 105 10.61 -0.21 -11.23
C ALA A 105 9.53 -1.31 -11.31
N PHE A 106 9.49 -2.03 -12.44
CA PHE A 106 8.59 -3.16 -12.66
C PHE A 106 8.80 -4.27 -11.62
N ILE A 107 10.04 -4.72 -11.44
CA ILE A 107 10.40 -5.74 -10.44
C ILE A 107 10.19 -5.21 -9.01
N ALA A 108 10.48 -3.92 -8.76
CA ALA A 108 10.26 -3.29 -7.46
C ALA A 108 8.78 -3.29 -7.02
N THR A 109 7.84 -3.44 -7.96
CA THR A 109 6.41 -3.68 -7.64
C THR A 109 6.23 -4.90 -6.74
N LEU A 110 7.01 -5.96 -6.96
CA LEU A 110 6.98 -7.16 -6.12
C LEU A 110 7.44 -6.83 -4.69
N LEU A 111 8.52 -6.07 -4.54
CA LEU A 111 9.05 -5.65 -3.24
C LEU A 111 8.04 -4.80 -2.48
N MET A 112 7.39 -3.87 -3.17
CA MET A 112 6.33 -3.04 -2.62
C MET A 112 5.13 -3.89 -2.17
N ALA A 113 4.72 -4.87 -2.97
CA ALA A 113 3.64 -5.79 -2.62
C ALA A 113 3.99 -6.70 -1.43
N VAL A 114 5.23 -7.17 -1.32
CA VAL A 114 5.74 -7.91 -0.15
C VAL A 114 5.63 -7.06 1.12
N GLN A 115 6.07 -5.80 1.06
CA GLN A 115 5.98 -4.87 2.19
C GLN A 115 4.52 -4.62 2.59
N SER A 116 3.64 -4.38 1.62
CA SER A 116 2.21 -4.17 1.85
C SER A 116 1.50 -5.40 2.42
N ALA A 117 1.88 -6.60 1.99
CA ALA A 117 1.37 -7.86 2.53
C ALA A 117 1.71 -8.02 4.01
N ILE A 118 2.95 -7.69 4.43
CA ILE A 118 3.38 -7.74 5.84
C ILE A 118 2.67 -6.67 6.68
N TYR A 119 2.49 -5.47 6.12
CA TYR A 119 1.87 -4.35 6.83
C TYR A 119 0.36 -4.56 7.08
N SER A 120 -0.34 -5.25 6.16
CA SER A 120 -1.80 -5.33 6.18
C SER A 120 -2.39 -6.00 7.44
N PRO A 121 -1.95 -7.20 7.88
CA PRO A 121 -2.46 -7.81 9.11
C PRO A 121 -2.16 -6.98 10.36
N ALA A 122 -0.96 -6.40 10.45
CA ALA A 122 -0.56 -5.57 11.58
C ALA A 122 -1.43 -4.30 11.69
N LYS A 123 -1.73 -3.65 10.55
CA LYS A 123 -2.62 -2.48 10.46
C LYS A 123 -4.01 -2.79 11.01
N TYR A 124 -4.64 -3.88 10.58
CA TYR A 124 -6.00 -4.22 11.03
C TYR A 124 -6.04 -4.67 12.49
N GLY A 125 -5.01 -5.38 12.95
CA GLY A 125 -4.83 -5.70 14.37
C GLY A 125 -4.69 -4.45 15.24
N PHE A 126 -3.91 -3.47 14.76
CA PHE A 126 -3.66 -2.23 15.51
C PHE A 126 -4.92 -1.36 15.70
N ILE A 127 -5.89 -1.40 14.77
CA ILE A 127 -7.18 -0.69 14.95
C ILE A 127 -7.87 -1.17 16.23
N LYS A 128 -7.86 -2.48 16.47
CA LYS A 128 -8.46 -3.09 17.65
C LYS A 128 -7.73 -2.67 18.93
N ASP A 129 -6.41 -2.63 18.89
CA ASP A 129 -5.58 -2.22 20.02
C ASP A 129 -5.80 -0.72 20.35
N LEU A 130 -6.03 0.12 19.35
CA LEU A 130 -6.17 1.56 19.51
C LEU A 130 -7.60 2.01 19.85
N ALA A 131 -8.61 1.46 19.16
CA ALA A 131 -10.01 1.86 19.31
C ALA A 131 -10.78 1.01 20.33
N GLY A 132 -10.25 -0.15 20.74
CA GLY A 132 -10.97 -1.13 21.54
C GLY A 132 -12.08 -1.84 20.77
N LYS A 133 -12.75 -2.80 21.43
CA LYS A 133 -13.79 -3.62 20.80
C LYS A 133 -15.04 -2.80 20.43
N ASP A 134 -15.44 -1.86 21.28
CA ASP A 134 -16.68 -1.10 21.13
C ASP A 134 -16.66 -0.14 19.93
N MET A 135 -15.48 0.34 19.55
CA MET A 135 -15.30 1.30 18.45
C MET A 135 -14.61 0.68 17.23
N LEU A 136 -14.41 -0.64 17.22
CA LEU A 136 -13.71 -1.36 16.15
C LEU A 136 -14.40 -1.20 14.78
N ALA A 137 -15.73 -1.27 14.75
CA ALA A 137 -16.50 -1.09 13.51
C ALA A 137 -16.30 0.32 12.93
N TRP A 138 -16.35 1.34 13.79
CA TRP A 138 -16.11 2.73 13.39
C TRP A 138 -14.66 2.98 12.96
N GLY A 139 -13.69 2.36 13.65
CA GLY A 139 -12.28 2.45 13.29
C GLY A 139 -12.00 1.84 11.91
N ASN A 140 -12.55 0.66 11.63
CA ASN A 140 -12.48 0.04 10.31
C ASN A 140 -13.20 0.88 9.24
N GLY A 141 -14.37 1.44 9.55
CA GLY A 141 -15.10 2.32 8.64
C GLY A 141 -14.29 3.57 8.25
N ALA A 142 -13.68 4.24 9.22
CA ALA A 142 -12.80 5.38 8.97
C ALA A 142 -11.57 5.00 8.12
N MET A 143 -10.97 3.84 8.38
CA MET A 143 -9.82 3.34 7.62
C MET A 143 -10.19 2.98 6.18
N GLN A 144 -11.34 2.35 5.95
CA GLN A 144 -11.82 2.06 4.60
C GLN A 144 -12.20 3.33 3.85
N ALA A 145 -12.91 4.26 4.48
CA ALA A 145 -13.23 5.56 3.88
C ALA A 145 -11.94 6.29 3.46
N THR A 146 -10.93 6.29 4.33
CA THR A 146 -9.62 6.89 4.04
C THR A 146 -8.94 6.20 2.85
N ALA A 147 -8.98 4.88 2.76
CA ALA A 147 -8.43 4.14 1.64
C ALA A 147 -9.14 4.50 0.33
N ILE A 148 -10.47 4.61 0.32
CA ILE A 148 -11.25 5.02 -0.85
C ILE A 148 -10.86 6.43 -1.28
N VAL A 149 -10.77 7.38 -0.35
CA VAL A 149 -10.35 8.76 -0.65
C VAL A 149 -8.92 8.78 -1.19
N ALA A 150 -8.01 8.00 -0.62
CA ALA A 150 -6.63 7.88 -1.13
C ALA A 150 -6.59 7.30 -2.55
N ILE A 151 -7.43 6.31 -2.84
CA ILE A 151 -7.54 5.69 -4.16
C ILE A 151 -8.03 6.70 -5.19
N LEU A 152 -9.13 7.39 -4.90
CA LEU A 152 -9.69 8.40 -5.81
C LEU A 152 -8.72 9.56 -6.03
N ALA A 153 -8.11 10.07 -4.96
CA ALA A 153 -7.11 11.12 -5.05
C ALA A 153 -5.89 10.66 -5.86
N GLY A 154 -5.40 9.44 -5.63
CA GLY A 154 -4.28 8.86 -6.37
C GLY A 154 -4.59 8.72 -7.86
N MET A 155 -5.79 8.21 -8.20
CA MET A 155 -6.25 8.15 -9.58
C MET A 155 -6.28 9.52 -10.25
N SER A 156 -6.84 10.53 -9.59
CA SER A 156 -6.89 11.87 -10.16
C SER A 156 -5.51 12.49 -10.31
N VAL A 157 -4.67 12.47 -9.27
CA VAL A 157 -3.34 13.11 -9.30
C VAL A 157 -2.43 12.42 -10.30
N PHE A 158 -2.19 11.10 -10.15
CA PHE A 158 -1.21 10.41 -11.00
C PHE A 158 -1.65 10.26 -12.45
N SER A 159 -2.96 10.27 -12.74
CA SER A 159 -3.44 10.27 -14.12
C SER A 159 -3.33 11.66 -14.76
N LEU A 160 -3.62 12.74 -14.03
CA LEU A 160 -3.54 14.11 -14.56
C LEU A 160 -2.10 14.58 -14.80
N PHE A 161 -1.15 14.14 -13.97
CA PHE A 161 0.25 14.56 -14.06
C PHE A 161 1.14 13.64 -14.91
N PHE A 162 0.58 12.62 -15.58
CA PHE A 162 1.31 11.65 -16.41
C PHE A 162 1.05 11.83 -17.91
#